data_AF-A5N4X0-F1
#
_entry.id   AF-A5N4X0-F1
#
_cell.length_a   1.000
_cell.length_b   1.000
_cell.length_c   1.000
_cell.angle_alpha   90.00
_cell.angle_beta   90.00
_cell.angle_gamma   90.00
#
_symmetry.space_group_name_H-M   'P 1'
#
loop_
_entity.id
_entity.type
_entity.pdbx_description
1 polymer ?
#
loop_
_entity_poly.entity_id
_entity_poly.type
_entity_poly.pdbx_seq_one_letter_code
_entity_poly.pdbx_strand_id
1 'polypeptide(L)'
;MQEWNIITKEIRADIKVLDMDLLDTTKNKDLLGNFISDLVLQVLSFVAENERKNIKQRQAEGIAILKAKNGGKGIGRPAAQYPNNFKEVHDKWRAGDITAVVAMKELGLKKNTFYKLVRKYSKVDCK
;
A
#
# COMPACT_ATOMS: atom_id res chain seq x y z
N MET A 1 -23.88 -1.70 -0.89
CA MET A 1 -25.36 -1.60 -0.93
C MET A 1 -25.84 -0.21 -0.52
N GLN A 2 -25.25 0.41 0.51
CA GLN A 2 -25.58 1.80 0.87
C GLN A 2 -25.34 2.76 -0.30
N GLU A 3 -24.23 2.62 -1.00
CA GLU A 3 -23.85 3.47 -2.14
C GLU A 3 -24.85 3.35 -3.29
N TRP A 4 -25.28 2.13 -3.61
CA TRP A 4 -26.28 1.87 -4.63
C TRP A 4 -27.64 2.50 -4.27
N ASN A 5 -28.07 2.34 -3.02
CA ASN A 5 -29.28 2.96 -2.51
C ASN A 5 -29.18 4.50 -2.53
N ILE A 6 -28.03 5.09 -2.21
CA ILE A 6 -27.85 6.55 -2.28
C ILE A 6 -28.03 7.03 -3.73
N ILE A 7 -27.37 6.38 -4.69
CA ILE A 7 -27.46 6.78 -6.11
C ILE A 7 -28.90 6.65 -6.63
N THR A 8 -29.56 5.52 -6.36
CA THR A 8 -30.88 5.22 -6.93
C THR A 8 -32.04 5.88 -6.18
N LYS A 9 -31.97 6.00 -4.84
CA LYS A 9 -33.10 6.46 -4.00
C LYS A 9 -32.96 7.91 -3.55
N GLU A 10 -31.75 8.36 -3.19
CA GLU A 10 -31.52 9.73 -2.71
C GLU A 10 -31.26 10.68 -3.88
N ILE A 11 -30.26 10.37 -4.71
CA ILE A 11 -29.89 11.17 -5.88
C ILE A 11 -30.91 11.00 -7.01
N ARG A 12 -31.66 9.88 -7.02
CA ARG A 12 -32.65 9.52 -8.06
C ARG A 12 -32.01 9.40 -9.45
N ALA A 13 -30.78 8.90 -9.50
CA ALA A 13 -30.09 8.58 -10.74
C ALA A 13 -30.24 7.10 -11.07
N ASP A 14 -30.49 6.80 -12.35
CA ASP A 14 -30.55 5.43 -12.84
C ASP A 14 -29.14 4.92 -13.18
N ILE A 15 -28.89 3.66 -12.82
CA ILE A 15 -27.71 2.87 -13.17
C ILE A 15 -28.11 1.85 -14.24
N LYS A 16 -27.32 1.79 -15.31
CA LYS A 16 -27.48 0.82 -16.40
C LYS A 16 -26.21 -0.01 -16.56
N VAL A 17 -26.35 -1.32 -16.41
CA VAL A 17 -25.28 -2.29 -16.68
C VAL A 17 -25.51 -2.86 -18.08
N LEU A 18 -24.67 -2.50 -19.05
CA LEU A 18 -24.87 -2.85 -20.47
C LEU A 18 -24.94 -4.36 -20.70
N ASP A 19 -24.15 -5.12 -19.94
CA ASP A 19 -24.04 -6.57 -20.10
C ASP A 19 -25.02 -7.36 -19.24
N MET A 20 -25.78 -6.69 -18.35
CA MET A 20 -26.74 -7.31 -17.45
C MET A 20 -28.00 -6.46 -17.37
N ASP A 21 -28.90 -6.62 -18.34
CA ASP A 21 -30.20 -5.92 -18.40
C ASP A 21 -31.04 -6.07 -17.12
N LEU A 22 -30.84 -7.14 -16.35
CA LEU A 22 -31.51 -7.33 -15.06
C LEU A 22 -31.19 -6.22 -14.06
N LEU A 23 -29.98 -5.65 -14.10
CA LEU A 23 -29.55 -4.57 -13.21
C LEU A 23 -29.84 -3.17 -13.81
N ASP A 24 -30.60 -3.10 -14.91
CA ASP A 24 -31.00 -1.84 -15.53
C ASP A 24 -32.17 -1.20 -14.78
N THR A 25 -31.83 -0.25 -13.92
CA THR A 25 -32.80 0.51 -13.11
C THR A 25 -33.68 1.47 -13.93
N THR A 26 -33.36 1.71 -15.22
CA THR A 26 -34.21 2.51 -16.11
C THR A 26 -35.47 1.76 -16.57
N LYS A 27 -35.38 0.43 -16.68
CA LYS A 27 -36.44 -0.43 -17.26
C LYS A 27 -37.22 -1.24 -16.21
N ASN A 28 -36.53 -1.78 -15.21
CA ASN A 28 -37.10 -2.77 -14.29
C ASN A 28 -37.77 -2.13 -13.05
N LYS A 29 -38.77 -1.25 -13.25
CA LYS A 29 -39.46 -0.55 -12.14
C LYS A 29 -40.54 -1.38 -11.44
N ASP A 30 -40.81 -2.60 -11.90
CA ASP A 30 -41.77 -3.51 -11.27
C ASP A 30 -41.21 -4.13 -9.98
N LEU A 31 -42.10 -4.41 -9.01
CA LEU A 31 -41.75 -4.94 -7.69
C LEU A 31 -40.88 -6.21 -7.78
N LEU A 32 -41.20 -7.12 -8.71
CA LEU A 32 -40.44 -8.35 -8.93
C LEU A 32 -39.05 -8.08 -9.53
N GLY A 33 -38.95 -7.16 -10.50
CA GLY A 33 -37.67 -6.80 -11.12
C GLY A 33 -36.71 -6.15 -10.13
N ASN A 34 -37.21 -5.25 -9.29
CA ASN A 34 -36.44 -4.65 -8.20
C ASN A 34 -35.96 -5.69 -7.19
N PHE A 35 -36.83 -6.62 -6.78
CA PHE A 35 -36.46 -7.67 -5.84
C PHE A 35 -35.36 -8.60 -6.38
N ILE A 36 -35.47 -9.03 -7.65
CA ILE A 36 -34.43 -9.88 -8.27
C ILE A 36 -33.12 -9.11 -8.42
N SER A 37 -33.18 -7.83 -8.80
CA SER A 37 -31.99 -6.96 -8.92
C SER A 37 -31.26 -6.82 -7.57
N ASP A 38 -32.00 -6.58 -6.50
CA ASP A 38 -31.46 -6.48 -5.15
C ASP A 38 -30.81 -7.79 -4.69
N LEU A 39 -31.45 -8.94 -4.97
CA LEU A 39 -30.89 -10.25 -4.64
C LEU A 39 -29.58 -10.52 -5.39
N VAL A 40 -29.54 -10.25 -6.70
CA VAL A 40 -28.32 -10.43 -7.50
C VAL A 40 -27.21 -9.51 -7.01
N LEU A 41 -27.53 -8.25 -6.68
CA LEU A 41 -26.55 -7.31 -6.14
C LEU A 41 -26.00 -7.77 -4.77
N GLN A 42 -26.83 -8.38 -3.93
CA GLN A 42 -26.38 -8.99 -2.67
C GLN A 42 -25.42 -10.17 -2.92
N VAL A 43 -25.74 -11.07 -3.85
CA VAL A 43 -24.88 -12.21 -4.21
C VAL A 43 -23.54 -11.72 -4.77
N LEU A 44 -23.56 -10.74 -5.67
CA LEU A 44 -22.34 -10.14 -6.22
C LEU A 44 -21.50 -9.46 -5.13
N SER A 45 -22.15 -8.77 -4.19
CA SER A 45 -21.46 -8.16 -3.04
C SER A 45 -20.77 -9.22 -2.18
N PHE A 46 -21.44 -10.34 -1.91
CA PHE A 46 -20.87 -11.46 -1.16
C PHE A 46 -19.69 -12.10 -1.89
N VAL A 47 -19.83 -12.39 -3.18
CA VAL A 47 -18.75 -12.96 -4.01
C VAL A 47 -17.54 -12.02 -4.04
N ALA A 48 -17.76 -10.72 -4.22
CA ALA A 48 -16.69 -9.72 -4.21
C ALA A 48 -15.98 -9.64 -2.85
N GLU A 49 -16.72 -9.70 -1.74
CA GLU A 49 -16.14 -9.73 -0.41
C GLU A 49 -15.32 -11.00 -0.18
N ASN A 50 -15.85 -12.15 -0.59
CA ASN A 50 -15.16 -13.44 -0.46
C ASN A 50 -13.87 -13.46 -1.27
N GLU A 51 -13.90 -12.98 -2.52
CA GLU A 51 -12.68 -12.91 -3.35
C GLU A 51 -11.66 -11.92 -2.76
N ARG A 52 -12.12 -10.80 -2.19
CA ARG A 52 -11.23 -9.88 -1.47
C ARG A 52 -10.55 -10.55 -0.28
N LYS A 53 -11.27 -11.39 0.48
CA LYS A 53 -10.69 -12.18 1.58
C LYS A 53 -9.68 -13.19 1.04
N ASN A 54 -10.01 -13.91 -0.03
CA ASN A 54 -9.12 -14.87 -0.68
C ASN A 54 -7.81 -14.23 -1.16
N ILE A 55 -7.87 -13.08 -1.83
CA ILE A 55 -6.69 -12.35 -2.29
C ILE A 55 -5.79 -11.97 -1.11
N LYS A 56 -6.36 -11.42 -0.03
CA LYS A 56 -5.60 -11.07 1.17
C LYS A 56 -4.95 -12.27 1.83
N GLN A 57 -5.69 -13.38 1.92
CA GLN A 57 -5.19 -14.64 2.48
C GLN A 57 -3.99 -15.15 1.67
N ARG A 58 -4.13 -15.27 0.35
CA ARG A 58 -3.04 -15.69 -0.55
C ARG A 58 -1.84 -14.76 -0.47
N GLN A 59 -2.06 -13.44 -0.36
CA GLN A 59 -0.98 -12.47 -0.19
C GLN A 59 -0.24 -12.68 1.14
N ALA A 60 -0.96 -12.91 2.23
CA ALA A 60 -0.37 -13.19 3.54
C ALA A 60 0.48 -14.47 3.52
N GLU A 61 -0.04 -15.53 2.90
CA GLU A 61 0.69 -16.80 2.69
C GLU A 61 1.97 -16.58 1.87
N GLY A 62 1.89 -15.84 0.76
CA GLY A 62 3.06 -15.50 -0.06
C GLY A 62 4.13 -14.73 0.72
N ILE A 63 3.72 -13.76 1.55
CA ILE A 63 4.62 -13.01 2.43
C ILE A 63 5.24 -13.93 3.49
N ALA A 64 4.47 -14.86 4.07
CA ALA A 64 4.96 -15.82 5.06
C ALA A 64 6.03 -16.74 4.46
N ILE A 65 5.78 -17.27 3.25
CA ILE A 65 6.75 -18.08 2.51
C ILE A 65 8.02 -17.28 2.22
N LEU A 66 7.90 -16.04 1.76
CA LEU A 66 9.06 -15.19 1.49
C LEU A 66 9.86 -14.90 2.77
N LYS A 67 9.19 -14.60 3.87
CA LYS A 67 9.81 -14.43 5.19
C LYS A 67 10.57 -15.66 5.64
N ALA A 68 10.00 -16.86 5.46
CA ALA A 68 10.67 -18.11 5.78
C ALA A 68 11.90 -18.37 4.88
N LYS A 69 11.82 -18.04 3.58
CA LYS A 69 12.91 -18.28 2.62
C LYS A 69 14.09 -17.32 2.76
N ASN A 70 13.86 -16.02 2.94
CA ASN A 70 14.92 -15.01 2.90
C ASN A 70 14.82 -13.92 3.97
N GLY A 71 14.01 -14.14 5.02
CA GLY A 71 13.76 -13.15 6.07
C GLY A 71 12.89 -11.97 5.62
N GLY A 72 12.25 -12.04 4.45
CA GLY A 72 11.43 -10.98 3.88
C GLY A 72 12.24 -9.92 3.13
N LYS A 73 13.48 -10.24 2.74
CA LYS A 73 14.34 -9.36 1.94
C LYS A 73 13.70 -9.13 0.56
N GLY A 74 13.68 -7.87 0.12
CA GLY A 74 13.12 -7.47 -1.18
C GLY A 74 11.69 -6.92 -1.13
N ILE A 75 11.01 -6.96 0.02
CA ILE A 75 9.71 -6.28 0.21
C ILE A 75 9.95 -4.87 0.77
N GLY A 76 9.13 -3.91 0.32
CA GLY A 76 9.05 -2.58 0.87
C GLY A 76 10.07 -1.60 0.28
N ARG A 77 10.20 -0.43 0.91
CA ARG A 77 11.10 0.62 0.44
C ARG A 77 12.56 0.16 0.55
N PRO A 78 13.37 0.26 -0.51
CA PRO A 78 14.80 -0.04 -0.44
C PRO A 78 15.49 0.75 0.67
N ALA A 79 16.43 0.10 1.36
CA ALA A 79 17.24 0.79 2.37
C ALA A 79 18.08 1.88 1.71
N ALA A 80 18.25 3.01 2.40
CA ALA A 80 19.20 4.03 1.96
C ALA A 80 20.60 3.42 1.85
N GLN A 81 21.27 3.68 0.74
CA GLN A 81 22.63 3.25 0.48
C GLN A 81 23.60 4.29 1.04
N TYR A 82 24.84 3.87 1.29
CA TYR A 82 25.91 4.78 1.67
C TYR A 82 26.40 5.52 0.42
N PRO A 83 26.48 6.87 0.44
CA PRO A 83 27.21 7.62 -0.58
C PRO A 83 28.67 7.16 -0.69
N ASN A 84 29.29 7.31 -1.86
CA ASN A 84 30.67 6.86 -2.09
C ASN A 84 31.68 7.51 -1.12
N ASN A 85 31.48 8.79 -0.80
CA ASN A 85 32.32 9.57 0.13
C ASN A 85 31.89 9.43 1.61
N PHE A 86 30.98 8.50 1.95
CA PHE A 86 30.42 8.41 3.29
C PHE A 86 31.47 8.19 4.38
N LYS A 87 32.43 7.29 4.15
CA LYS A 87 33.48 6.96 5.12
C LYS A 87 34.35 8.18 5.44
N GLU A 88 34.86 8.85 4.41
CA GLU A 88 35.73 10.02 4.57
C GLU A 88 35.04 11.16 5.31
N VAL A 89 33.79 11.47 4.94
CA VAL A 89 33.02 12.54 5.59
C VAL A 89 32.63 12.16 7.02
N HIS A 90 32.30 10.88 7.26
CA HIS A 90 32.01 10.37 8.60
C HIS A 90 33.22 10.49 9.53
N ASP A 91 34.42 10.15 9.05
CA ASP A 91 35.64 10.19 9.84
C ASP A 91 36.04 11.63 10.20
N LYS A 92 35.96 12.57 9.25
CA LYS A 92 36.13 14.02 9.50
C LYS A 92 35.11 14.56 10.51
N TRP A 93 33.85 14.14 10.38
CA TRP A 93 32.80 14.54 11.33
C TRP A 93 33.05 13.98 12.73
N ARG A 94 33.54 12.73 12.84
CA ARG A 94 33.85 12.08 14.11
C ARG A 94 35.10 12.66 14.79
N ALA A 95 36.07 13.11 14.00
CA ALA A 95 37.25 13.84 14.48
C ALA A 95 36.91 15.26 14.97
N GLY A 96 35.74 15.79 14.60
CA GLY A 96 35.31 17.15 14.96
C GLY A 96 35.71 18.21 13.93
N ASP A 97 36.30 17.81 12.79
CA ASP A 97 36.79 18.72 11.75
C ASP A 97 35.66 19.44 11.00
N ILE A 98 34.50 18.79 10.89
CA ILE A 98 33.31 19.35 10.23
C ILE A 98 32.07 19.19 11.12
N THR A 99 31.11 20.10 10.97
CA THR A 99 29.83 19.98 11.68
C THR A 99 28.91 18.95 11.02
N ALA A 100 27.93 18.45 11.77
CA ALA A 100 26.93 17.53 11.23
C ALA A 100 26.16 18.14 10.04
N VAL A 101 25.93 19.47 10.06
CA VAL A 101 25.23 20.18 8.97
C VAL A 101 26.06 20.18 7.69
N VAL A 102 27.37 20.40 7.80
CA VAL A 102 28.30 20.36 6.67
C VAL A 102 28.41 18.94 6.12
N ALA A 103 28.59 17.94 6.99
CA ALA A 103 28.61 16.53 6.60
C ALA A 103 27.34 16.10 5.85
N MET A 104 26.16 16.52 6.34
CA MET A 104 24.88 16.26 5.67
C MET A 104 24.80 16.89 4.27
N LYS A 105 25.32 18.11 4.13
CA LYS A 105 25.33 18.83 2.85
C LYS A 105 26.29 18.17 1.85
N GLU A 106 27.49 17.80 2.28
CA GLU A 106 28.49 17.11 1.44
C GLU A 106 28.05 15.72 0.98
N LEU A 107 27.26 15.03 1.80
CA LEU A 107 26.70 13.71 1.47
C LEU A 107 25.36 13.79 0.72
N GLY A 108 24.77 14.98 0.56
CA GLY A 108 23.44 15.14 -0.01
C GLY A 108 22.32 14.45 0.78
N LEU A 109 22.51 14.29 2.10
CA LEU A 109 21.60 13.53 2.96
C LEU A 109 20.72 14.45 3.81
N LYS A 110 19.43 14.11 3.89
CA LYS A 110 18.54 14.70 4.91
C LYS A 110 18.94 14.21 6.30
N LYS A 111 18.67 15.03 7.32
CA LYS A 111 18.99 14.77 8.75
C LYS A 111 18.65 13.36 9.21
N ASN A 112 17.42 12.91 8.96
CA ASN A 112 16.98 11.58 9.39
C ASN A 112 17.74 10.45 8.70
N THR A 113 18.08 10.59 7.41
CA THR A 113 18.85 9.59 6.67
C THR A 113 20.30 9.56 7.14
N PHE A 114 20.91 10.73 7.38
CA PHE A 114 22.28 10.83 7.89
C PHE A 114 22.45 10.09 9.21
N TYR A 115 21.68 10.44 10.26
CA TYR A 115 21.81 9.75 11.55
C TYR A 115 21.43 8.27 11.50
N LYS A 116 20.49 7.88 10.62
CA LYS A 116 20.16 6.47 10.39
C LYS A 116 21.34 5.70 9.81
N LEU A 117 22.06 6.28 8.84
CA LEU A 117 23.25 5.67 8.24
C LEU A 117 24.42 5.64 9.23
N VAL A 118 24.66 6.71 9.98
CA VAL A 118 25.70 6.76 11.04
C VAL A 118 25.48 5.66 12.09
N ARG A 119 24.26 5.52 12.62
CA ARG A 119 23.94 4.46 13.60
C ARG A 119 24.10 3.06 13.03
N LYS A 120 23.87 2.90 11.72
CA LYS A 120 24.05 1.62 11.03
C LYS A 120 25.54 1.32 10.83
N TYR A 121 26.33 2.33 10.49
CA TYR A 121 27.77 2.24 10.28
C TYR A 121 28.51 1.90 11.59
N SER A 122 28.20 2.60 12.69
CA SER A 122 28.82 2.35 14.00
C SER A 122 28.53 0.97 14.59
N LYS A 123 27.42 0.33 14.20
CA LYS A 123 27.11 -1.06 14.58
C LYS A 123 27.90 -2.10 13.77
N VAL A 124 28.39 -1.73 12.59
CA VAL A 124 29.21 -2.61 11.74
C VAL A 124 30.67 -2.57 12.19
N ASP A 125 31.17 -1.41 12.62
CA ASP A 125 32.54 -1.24 13.13
C ASP A 125 32.79 -1.89 14.52
N CYS A 126 31.75 -2.38 15.21
CA CYS A 126 31.85 -3.01 16.55
C CYS A 126 31.76 -4.55 16.50
N LYS A 127 32.06 -5.15 15.35
CA LYS A 127 32.26 -6.59 15.14
C LYS A 127 33.63 -6.83 14.55
#